data_AF-A0A9D8HIM2-F1
#
_entry.id   AF-A0A9D8HIM2-F1
#
_cell.length_a   1.000
_cell.length_b   1.000
_cell.length_c   1.000
_cell.angle_alpha   90.00
_cell.angle_beta   90.00
_cell.angle_gamma   90.00
#
_symmetry.space_group_name_H-M   'P 1'
#
loop_
_entity.id
_entity.type
_entity.pdbx_description
1 polymer ?
#
loop_
_entity_poly.entity_id
_entity_poly.type
_entity_poly.pdbx_seq_one_letter_code
_entity_poly.pdbx_strand_id
1 'polypeptide(L)'
;MPNLMFLRILPFIGAAICLVLAIIFAAMVRKKDRGTSKMVEISNAIFVGSRAYLNQQARIMAIFFVVLEILFGIMVIFGYLEWPSLPAFATGMGFSLLIGYIGMWISTTS
;
A
#
# COMPACT_ATOMS: atom_id res chain seq x y z
N MET A 1 2.50 -34.51 11.08
CA MET A 1 2.31 -33.79 9.81
C MET A 1 1.05 -32.89 9.70
N PRO A 2 0.05 -32.84 10.61
CA PRO A 2 -1.08 -31.91 10.47
C PRO A 2 -0.75 -30.43 10.86
N ASN A 3 0.25 -30.21 11.72
CA ASN A 3 0.62 -28.86 12.19
C ASN A 3 1.19 -27.94 11.08
N LEU A 4 1.81 -28.51 10.05
CA LEU A 4 2.38 -27.76 8.91
C LEU A 4 1.30 -27.17 7.99
N MET A 5 0.15 -27.84 7.87
CA MET A 5 -0.95 -27.35 7.04
C MET A 5 -1.67 -26.16 7.70
N PHE A 6 -1.82 -26.20 9.02
CA PHE A 6 -2.36 -25.09 9.82
C PHE A 6 -1.48 -23.83 9.71
N LEU A 7 -0.16 -23.96 9.79
CA LEU A 7 0.78 -22.84 9.65
C LEU A 7 0.71 -22.13 8.28
N ARG A 8 0.33 -22.84 7.20
CA ARG A 8 0.19 -22.25 5.86
C ARG A 8 -1.10 -21.46 5.68
N ILE A 9 -2.17 -21.82 6.40
CA ILE A 9 -3.49 -21.17 6.28
C ILE A 9 -3.61 -19.96 7.22
N LEU A 10 -2.91 -20.01 8.35
CA LEU A 10 -2.89 -18.95 9.37
C LEU A 10 -2.66 -17.52 8.83
N PRO A 11 -1.68 -17.25 7.92
CA PRO A 11 -1.48 -15.89 7.40
C PRO A 11 -2.67 -15.37 6.57
N PHE A 12 -3.39 -16.25 5.86
CA PHE A 12 -4.57 -15.83 5.09
C PHE A 12 -5.73 -15.44 6.01
N ILE A 13 -5.93 -16.18 7.10
CA ILE A 13 -6.92 -15.85 8.12
C ILE A 13 -6.55 -14.51 8.79
N GLY A 14 -5.28 -14.34 9.16
CA GLY A 14 -4.78 -13.08 9.73
C GLY A 14 -4.98 -11.88 8.81
N ALA A 15 -4.69 -12.04 7.51
CA ALA A 15 -4.90 -11.00 6.50
C ALA A 15 -6.39 -10.62 6.38
N ALA A 16 -7.29 -11.61 6.38
CA ALA A 16 -8.73 -11.37 6.32
C ALA A 16 -9.24 -10.60 7.55
N ILE A 17 -8.82 -11.00 8.77
CA ILE A 17 -9.19 -10.30 10.01
C ILE A 17 -8.65 -8.87 10.00
N CYS A 18 -7.40 -8.67 9.59
CA CYS A 18 -6.78 -7.36 9.51
C CYS A 18 -7.53 -6.43 8.54
N LEU A 19 -7.94 -6.94 7.37
CA LEU A 19 -8.73 -6.19 6.40
C LEU A 19 -10.08 -5.75 6.98
N VAL A 20 -10.78 -6.64 7.70
CA VAL A 20 -12.05 -6.32 8.37
C VAL A 20 -11.85 -5.21 9.41
N LEU A 21 -10.82 -5.32 10.26
CA LEU A 21 -10.52 -4.30 11.26
C LEU A 21 -10.15 -2.96 10.62
N ALA A 22 -9.38 -2.96 9.55
CA ALA A 22 -9.03 -1.75 8.81
C ALA A 22 -10.28 -1.01 8.30
N ILE A 23 -11.26 -1.75 7.76
CA ILE A 23 -12.54 -1.19 7.29
C ILE A 23 -13.34 -0.61 8.46
N ILE A 24 -13.41 -1.34 9.59
CA ILE A 24 -14.12 -0.88 10.78
C ILE A 24 -13.50 0.42 11.30
N PHE A 25 -12.17 0.47 11.47
CA PHE A 25 -11.49 1.66 11.95
C PHE A 25 -11.62 2.85 11.00
N ALA A 26 -11.48 2.63 9.69
CA ALA A 26 -11.71 3.67 8.69
C ALA A 26 -13.14 4.23 8.78
N ALA A 27 -14.15 3.38 8.94
CA ALA A 27 -15.54 3.79 9.11
C ALA A 27 -15.78 4.54 10.44
N MET A 28 -15.12 4.11 11.53
CA MET A 28 -15.24 4.77 12.83
C MET A 28 -14.63 6.18 12.81
N VAL A 29 -13.46 6.35 12.20
CA VAL A 29 -12.80 7.66 12.08
C VAL A 29 -13.65 8.60 11.21
N ARG A 30 -14.16 8.11 10.07
CA ARG A 30 -14.98 8.91 9.16
C ARG A 30 -16.30 9.41 9.77
N LYS A 31 -16.81 8.76 10.82
CA LYS A 31 -18.02 9.19 11.55
C LYS A 31 -17.75 10.31 12.55
N LYS A 32 -16.50 10.67 12.81
CA LYS A 32 -16.17 11.78 13.72
C LYS A 32 -16.43 13.11 13.04
N ASP A 33 -16.85 14.09 13.85
CA ASP A 33 -17.11 15.44 13.37
C ASP A 33 -15.78 16.10 12.96
N ARG A 34 -15.80 16.81 11.83
CA ARG A 34 -14.61 17.47 11.26
C ARG A 34 -14.23 18.77 11.99
N GLY A 35 -14.98 19.14 13.03
CA GLY A 35 -14.74 20.31 13.85
C GLY A 35 -15.31 21.59 13.25
N THR A 36 -14.63 22.69 13.52
CA THR A 36 -15.09 24.03 13.12
C THR A 36 -14.97 24.28 11.61
N SER A 37 -15.67 25.29 11.09
CA SER A 37 -15.58 25.68 9.67
C SER A 37 -14.14 25.96 9.19
N LYS A 38 -13.32 26.61 10.04
CA LYS A 38 -11.88 26.81 9.77
C LYS A 38 -11.10 25.50 9.70
N MET A 39 -11.40 24.52 10.54
CA MET A 39 -10.73 23.21 10.51
C MET A 39 -11.04 22.46 9.21
N VAL A 40 -12.29 22.52 8.76
CA VAL A 40 -12.71 21.92 7.47
C VAL A 40 -12.00 22.58 6.29
N GLU A 41 -11.89 23.90 6.29
CA GLU A 41 -11.19 24.66 5.23
C GLU A 41 -9.72 24.26 5.13
N ILE A 42 -9.00 24.21 6.27
CA ILE A 42 -7.59 23.81 6.31
C ILE A 42 -7.41 22.34 5.87
N SER A 43 -8.28 21.44 6.35
CA SER A 43 -8.22 20.01 5.98
C SER A 43 -8.40 19.83 4.47
N ASN A 44 -9.33 20.57 3.84
CA ASN A 44 -9.50 20.52 2.39
C ASN A 44 -8.27 21.02 1.63
N ALA A 45 -7.62 22.10 2.10
CA ALA A 45 -6.38 22.59 1.49
C ALA A 45 -5.26 21.53 1.57
N ILE A 46 -5.13 20.87 2.72
CA ILE A 46 -4.17 19.76 2.91
C ILE A 46 -4.51 18.59 1.99
N PHE A 47 -5.78 18.22 1.85
CA PHE A 47 -6.22 17.13 0.98
C PHE A 47 -5.88 17.36 -0.49
N VAL A 48 -6.06 18.59 -0.99
CA VAL A 48 -5.69 18.94 -2.37
C VAL A 48 -4.17 18.86 -2.54
N GLY A 49 -3.40 19.39 -1.60
CA GLY A 49 -1.93 19.31 -1.62
C GLY A 49 -1.41 17.88 -1.53
N SER A 50 -1.98 17.05 -0.66
CA SER A 50 -1.57 15.65 -0.49
C SER A 50 -1.85 14.83 -1.74
N ARG A 51 -2.97 15.07 -2.44
CA ARG A 51 -3.26 14.42 -3.72
C ARG A 51 -2.25 14.78 -4.80
N ALA A 52 -1.86 16.05 -4.90
CA ALA A 52 -0.83 16.47 -5.84
C ALA A 52 0.51 15.79 -5.55
N TYR A 53 0.91 15.75 -4.27
CA TYR A 53 2.12 15.06 -3.82
C TYR A 53 2.06 13.55 -4.11
N LEU A 54 0.95 12.88 -3.81
CA LEU A 54 0.75 11.45 -4.06
C LEU A 54 0.89 11.09 -5.53
N ASN A 55 0.30 11.89 -6.43
CA ASN A 55 0.44 11.66 -7.86
C ASN A 55 1.89 11.79 -8.34
N GLN A 56 2.62 12.78 -7.80
CA GLN A 56 4.04 12.93 -8.10
C GLN A 56 4.86 11.76 -7.55
N GLN A 57 4.61 11.35 -6.30
CA GLN A 57 5.29 10.23 -5.68
C GLN A 57 5.02 8.92 -6.41
N ALA A 58 3.78 8.67 -6.83
CA ALA A 58 3.41 7.49 -7.60
C ALA A 58 4.15 7.43 -8.95
N ARG A 59 4.34 8.58 -9.60
CA ARG A 59 5.14 8.68 -10.83
C ARG A 59 6.61 8.35 -10.59
N ILE A 60 7.20 8.90 -9.52
CA ILE A 60 8.60 8.63 -9.16
C ILE A 60 8.78 7.16 -8.78
N MET A 61 7.85 6.59 -8.01
CA MET A 61 7.86 5.18 -7.63
C MET A 61 7.68 4.27 -8.84
N ALA A 62 6.86 4.63 -9.83
CA ALA A 62 6.75 3.87 -11.07
C ALA A 62 8.06 3.85 -11.88
N ILE A 63 8.82 4.95 -11.88
CA ILE A 63 10.14 4.97 -12.53
C ILE A 63 11.11 4.07 -11.76
N PHE A 64 11.14 4.19 -10.45
CA PHE A 64 11.96 3.34 -9.58
C PHE A 64 11.64 1.86 -9.74
N PHE A 65 10.35 1.52 -9.86
CA PHE A 65 9.86 0.17 -10.18
C PHE A 65 10.51 -0.39 -11.42
N VAL A 66 10.39 0.30 -12.55
CA VAL A 66 10.88 -0.17 -13.83
C VAL A 66 12.41 -0.35 -13.80
N VAL A 67 13.14 0.57 -13.18
CA VAL A 67 14.60 0.47 -13.06
C VAL A 67 15.01 -0.77 -12.27
N LEU A 68 14.36 -1.03 -11.13
CA LEU A 68 14.68 -2.20 -10.32
C LEU A 68 14.22 -3.52 -10.97
N GLU A 69 13.07 -3.53 -11.62
CA GLU A 69 12.57 -4.71 -12.35
C GLU A 69 13.55 -5.11 -13.47
N ILE A 70 14.09 -4.14 -14.22
CA ILE A 70 15.12 -4.38 -15.23
C ILE A 70 16.41 -4.93 -14.58
N LEU A 71 16.85 -4.32 -13.48
CA LEU A 71 18.05 -4.78 -12.77
C LEU A 71 17.90 -6.23 -12.29
N PHE A 72 16.73 -6.58 -11.75
CA PHE A 72 16.42 -7.94 -11.29
C PHE A 72 16.36 -8.91 -12.47
N GLY A 73 15.79 -8.49 -13.60
CA GLY A 73 15.80 -9.27 -14.85
C GLY A 73 17.22 -9.58 -15.35
N ILE A 74 18.13 -8.60 -15.27
CA ILE A 74 19.55 -8.81 -15.60
C ILE A 74 20.18 -9.81 -14.63
N MET A 75 19.93 -9.69 -13.32
CA MET A 75 20.45 -10.63 -12.32
C MET A 75 19.96 -12.07 -12.53
N VAL A 76 18.72 -12.26 -13.03
CA VAL A 76 18.21 -13.57 -13.41
C VAL A 76 18.97 -14.14 -14.61
N ILE A 77 19.26 -13.33 -15.63
CA ILE A 77 20.02 -13.77 -16.82
C ILE A 77 21.43 -14.23 -16.44
N PHE A 78 22.09 -13.53 -15.52
CA PHE A 78 23.42 -13.90 -15.01
C PHE A 78 23.41 -15.04 -13.97
N GLY A 79 22.23 -15.56 -13.60
CA GLY A 79 22.08 -16.67 -12.66
C GLY A 79 22.27 -16.32 -11.19
N TYR A 80 22.26 -15.03 -10.82
CA TYR A 80 22.30 -14.60 -9.41
C TYR A 80 20.95 -14.73 -8.71
N LEU A 81 19.85 -14.75 -9.48
CA LEU A 81 18.49 -14.77 -8.98
C LEU A 81 17.64 -15.77 -9.78
N GLU A 82 16.67 -16.40 -9.12
CA GLU A 82 15.75 -17.32 -9.81
C GLU A 82 14.62 -16.56 -10.50
N TRP A 83 14.09 -17.11 -11.60
CA TRP A 83 12.98 -16.50 -12.34
C TRP A 83 11.76 -16.08 -11.49
N PRO A 84 11.33 -16.81 -10.43
CA PRO A 84 10.21 -16.41 -9.58
C PRO A 84 10.40 -15.09 -8.82
N SER A 85 11.63 -14.59 -8.73
CA SER A 85 11.93 -13.34 -8.02
C SER A 85 11.35 -12.08 -8.68
N LEU A 86 11.22 -12.06 -10.02
CA LEU A 86 10.62 -10.94 -10.76
C LEU A 86 9.14 -10.73 -10.39
N PRO A 87 8.24 -11.72 -10.58
CA PRO A 87 6.83 -11.54 -10.21
C PRO A 87 6.65 -11.36 -8.69
N ALA A 88 7.53 -11.92 -7.85
CA ALA A 88 7.50 -11.67 -6.41
C ALA A 88 7.82 -10.21 -6.06
N PHE A 89 8.81 -9.61 -6.72
CA PHE A 89 9.16 -8.20 -6.52
C PHE A 89 8.07 -7.27 -7.08
N ALA A 90 7.57 -7.54 -8.28
CA ALA A 90 6.51 -6.75 -8.91
C ALA A 90 5.22 -6.74 -8.07
N THR A 91 4.80 -7.91 -7.56
CA THR A 91 3.62 -7.98 -6.68
C THR A 91 3.84 -7.24 -5.37
N GLY A 92 5.02 -7.42 -4.73
CA GLY A 92 5.38 -6.72 -3.51
C GLY A 92 5.38 -5.19 -3.68
N MET A 93 5.98 -4.68 -4.75
CA MET A 93 5.99 -3.24 -5.01
C MET A 93 4.59 -2.71 -5.33
N GLY A 94 3.79 -3.44 -6.11
CA GLY A 94 2.41 -3.08 -6.41
C GLY A 94 1.56 -2.91 -5.15
N PHE A 95 1.62 -3.87 -4.23
CA PHE A 95 0.92 -3.77 -2.94
C PHE A 95 1.45 -2.63 -2.07
N SER A 96 2.77 -2.39 -2.04
CA SER A 96 3.37 -1.29 -1.28
C SER A 96 2.85 0.08 -1.76
N LEU A 97 2.80 0.30 -3.07
CA LEU A 97 2.30 1.53 -3.67
C LEU A 97 0.81 1.74 -3.35
N LEU A 98 0.00 0.67 -3.46
CA LEU A 98 -1.42 0.70 -3.13
C LEU A 98 -1.67 1.07 -1.66
N ILE A 99 -0.96 0.44 -0.73
CA ILE A 99 -1.11 0.71 0.70
C ILE A 99 -0.69 2.13 1.04
N GLY A 100 0.41 2.63 0.45
CA GLY A 100 0.87 4.02 0.64
C GLY A 100 -0.19 5.03 0.18
N TYR A 101 -0.80 4.81 -0.99
CA TYR A 101 -1.84 5.68 -1.52
C TYR A 101 -3.11 5.65 -0.65
N ILE A 102 -3.60 4.46 -0.30
CA ILE A 102 -4.81 4.29 0.52
C ILE A 102 -4.62 4.90 1.91
N GLY A 103 -3.47 4.67 2.55
CA GLY A 103 -3.17 5.19 3.88
C GLY A 103 -3.22 6.72 3.92
N MET A 104 -2.53 7.38 3.00
CA MET A 104 -2.53 8.84 2.92
C MET A 104 -3.92 9.40 2.58
N TRP A 105 -4.71 8.69 1.77
CA TRP A 105 -6.06 9.11 1.44
C TRP A 105 -7.00 9.06 2.65
N ILE A 106 -6.89 8.02 3.49
CA ILE A 106 -7.68 7.90 4.71
C ILE A 106 -7.30 9.00 5.71
N SER A 107 -6.00 9.29 5.90
CA SER A 107 -5.52 10.31 6.84
C SER A 107 -5.89 11.74 6.44
N THR A 108 -6.08 12.01 5.15
CA THR A 108 -6.38 13.36 4.65
C THR A 108 -7.85 13.61 4.36
N THR A 109 -8.68 12.55 4.36
CA THR A 109 -10.14 12.66 4.16
C THR A 109 -10.91 12.63 5.48
N SER A 110 -10.30 12.18 6.57
CA SER A 110 -10.89 12.18 7.92
C SER A 110 -10.99 13.59 8.50
#